data_AF-A0A7X8GPT4-F1
#
_entry.id   AF-A0A7X8GPT4-F1
#
_cell.length_a   1.000
_cell.length_b   1.000
_cell.length_c   1.000
_cell.angle_alpha   90.00
_cell.angle_beta   90.00
_cell.angle_gamma   90.00
#
_symmetry.space_group_name_H-M   'P 1'
#
loop_
_entity.id
_entity.type
_entity.pdbx_description
1 polymer ?
#
loop_
_entity_poly.entity_id
_entity_poly.type
_entity_poly.pdbx_seq_one_letter_code
_entity_poly.pdbx_strand_id
1 'polypeptide(L)'
;KKLTIPVYSIGAGAPCDGQLIICGDMLGLFQAFTPKFVKKYANVAEVEIEAFKAYVSDVKQGLFPADEHVYHILKGKEEEFARMLQEFE
;
A
#
# COMPACT_ATOMS: atom_id res chain seq x y z
N LYS A 1 26.99 25.12 -18.85
CA LYS A 1 27.21 23.82 -18.18
C LYS A 1 28.66 23.79 -17.66
N LYS A 2 28.90 23.52 -16.36
CA LYS A 2 30.25 23.58 -15.74
C LYS A 2 30.83 22.20 -15.37
N LEU A 3 29.97 21.20 -15.14
CA LEU A 3 30.35 19.84 -14.78
C LEU A 3 30.23 18.91 -16.00
N THR A 4 31.11 17.91 -16.06
CA THR A 4 31.08 16.86 -17.09
C THR A 4 30.24 15.64 -16.67
N ILE A 5 30.05 15.43 -15.38
CA ILE A 5 29.16 14.40 -14.83
C ILE A 5 27.68 14.81 -14.96
N PRO A 6 26.73 13.86 -15.05
CA PRO A 6 25.30 14.16 -15.00
C PRO A 6 24.87 14.79 -13.67
N VAL A 7 24.00 15.79 -13.74
CA VAL A 7 23.40 16.43 -12.56
C VAL A 7 21.89 16.20 -12.55
N TYR A 8 21.38 15.57 -11.49
CA TYR A 8 19.95 15.35 -11.28
C TYR A 8 19.43 16.31 -10.21
N SER A 9 18.33 16.99 -10.49
CA SER A 9 17.74 17.95 -9.56
C SER A 9 16.44 17.48 -8.92
N ILE A 10 16.26 17.86 -7.66
CA ILE A 10 14.97 17.92 -6.98
C ILE A 10 14.73 19.37 -6.56
N GLY A 11 13.83 20.07 -7.26
CA GLY A 11 13.50 21.47 -6.96
C GLY A 11 14.54 22.54 -7.33
N ALA A 12 15.60 22.20 -8.07
CA ALA A 12 16.60 23.17 -8.55
C ALA A 12 16.26 23.80 -9.93
N GLY A 13 15.09 23.47 -10.48
CA GLY A 13 14.63 23.94 -11.79
C GLY A 13 15.02 23.02 -12.96
N ALA A 14 14.60 23.41 -14.17
CA ALA A 14 14.80 22.63 -15.40
C ALA A 14 16.26 22.54 -15.92
N PRO A 15 17.19 23.48 -15.65
CA PRO A 15 18.57 23.43 -16.17
C PRO A 15 19.49 22.37 -15.51
N CYS A 16 19.05 21.11 -15.47
CA CYS A 16 19.79 19.93 -15.01
C CYS A 16 19.63 18.80 -16.04
N ASP A 17 20.51 17.80 -16.02
CA ASP A 17 20.50 16.70 -17.00
C ASP A 17 19.36 15.69 -16.74
N GLY A 18 18.82 15.67 -15.53
CA GLY A 18 17.69 14.85 -15.14
C GLY A 18 16.92 15.44 -13.95
N GLN A 19 15.76 14.85 -13.66
CA GLN A 19 14.90 15.24 -12.54
C GLN A 19 14.72 14.06 -11.59
N LEU A 20 14.66 14.37 -10.30
CA LEU A 20 14.40 13.44 -9.21
C LEU A 20 13.18 13.95 -8.43
N ILE A 21 12.32 13.04 -8.01
CA ILE A 21 11.18 13.31 -7.13
C ILE A 21 10.95 12.11 -6.21
N ILE A 22 10.44 12.35 -5.00
CA ILE A 22 10.07 11.28 -4.08
C ILE A 22 8.75 10.65 -4.54
N CYS A 23 8.71 9.32 -4.68
CA CYS A 23 7.53 8.60 -5.17
C CYS A 23 6.27 8.93 -4.36
N GLY A 24 6.35 8.93 -3.02
CA GLY A 24 5.20 9.22 -2.17
C GLY A 24 4.65 10.64 -2.34
N ASP A 25 5.52 11.63 -2.57
CA ASP A 25 5.12 13.01 -2.82
C ASP A 25 4.36 13.13 -4.14
N MET A 26 4.88 12.52 -5.22
CA MET A 26 4.22 12.56 -6.52
C MET A 26 2.93 11.72 -6.56
N LEU A 27 2.85 10.65 -5.77
CA LEU A 27 1.65 9.82 -5.64
C LEU A 27 0.62 10.42 -4.68
N GLY A 28 0.95 11.48 -3.96
CA GLY A 28 0.05 12.13 -3.02
C GLY A 28 -0.26 11.29 -1.78
N LEU A 29 0.69 10.48 -1.32
CA LEU A 29 0.57 9.69 -0.08
C LEU A 29 0.56 10.58 1.17
N PHE A 30 1.31 11.68 1.15
CA PHE A 30 1.34 12.63 2.25
C PHE A 30 0.43 13.83 1.94
N GLN A 31 -0.59 14.05 2.78
CA GLN A 31 -1.58 15.11 2.56
C GLN A 31 -1.29 16.39 3.35
N ALA A 32 -0.58 16.31 4.47
CA ALA A 32 -0.39 17.47 5.36
C ALA A 32 0.52 18.56 4.78
N PHE A 33 1.44 18.19 3.88
CA PHE A 33 2.33 19.14 3.22
C PHE A 33 2.67 18.65 1.82
N THR A 34 2.94 19.57 0.90
CA THR A 34 3.45 19.26 -0.42
C THR A 34 4.50 20.30 -0.78
N PRO A 35 5.78 19.91 -0.91
CA PRO A 35 6.84 20.85 -1.28
C PRO A 35 6.52 21.54 -2.61
N LYS A 36 6.90 22.82 -2.76
CA LYS A 36 6.59 23.64 -3.94
C LYS A 36 7.05 23.01 -5.27
N PHE A 37 8.13 22.23 -5.25
CA PHE A 37 8.67 21.59 -6.44
C PHE A 37 7.96 20.29 -6.83
N VAL A 38 7.02 19.81 -6.01
CA VAL A 38 6.29 18.56 -6.26
C VAL A 38 5.08 18.86 -7.14
N LYS A 39 4.98 18.11 -8.23
CA LYS A 39 3.73 17.92 -8.96
C LYS A 39 3.12 16.59 -8.51
N LYS A 40 1.91 16.64 -7.93
CA LYS A 40 1.12 15.44 -7.65
C LYS A 40 0.54 14.91 -8.96
N TYR A 41 0.68 13.62 -9.18
CA TYR A 41 0.10 12.88 -10.30
C TYR A 41 -1.06 11.97 -9.85
N ALA A 42 -1.21 11.74 -8.54
CA ALA A 42 -2.31 10.99 -7.96
C ALA A 42 -2.65 11.49 -6.55
N ASN A 43 -3.77 11.01 -6.00
CA ASN A 43 -4.17 11.16 -4.59
C ASN A 43 -4.31 9.77 -3.96
N VAL A 44 -3.21 9.03 -3.87
CA VAL A 44 -3.25 7.64 -3.37
C VAL A 44 -3.67 7.58 -1.90
N ALA A 45 -3.40 8.61 -1.10
CA ALA A 45 -3.87 8.68 0.27
C ALA A 45 -5.41 8.53 0.39
N GLU A 46 -6.18 9.15 -0.50
CA GLU A 46 -7.63 9.01 -0.50
C GLU A 46 -8.06 7.57 -0.85
N VAL A 47 -7.41 6.97 -1.84
CA VAL A 47 -7.66 5.57 -2.22
C VAL A 47 -7.38 4.61 -1.07
N GLU A 48 -6.26 4.81 -0.37
CA GLU A 48 -5.89 4.00 0.80
C GLU A 48 -6.91 4.17 1.93
N ILE A 49 -7.31 5.40 2.24
CA ILE A 49 -8.30 5.69 3.29
C ILE A 49 -9.63 4.99 2.99
N GLU A 50 -10.12 5.08 1.75
CA GLU A 50 -11.38 4.44 1.36
C GLU A 50 -11.26 2.91 1.39
N ALA A 51 -10.13 2.34 0.96
CA ALA A 51 -9.88 0.91 1.05
C ALA A 51 -9.91 0.41 2.51
N PHE A 52 -9.27 1.13 3.43
CA PHE A 52 -9.29 0.79 4.86
C PHE A 52 -10.70 0.92 5.46
N LYS A 53 -11.46 1.95 5.09
CA LYS A 53 -12.86 2.08 5.54
C LYS A 53 -13.72 0.91 5.06
N ALA A 54 -13.59 0.53 3.79
CA ALA A 54 -14.31 -0.60 3.21
C ALA A 54 -13.96 -1.91 3.95
N TYR A 55 -12.67 -2.19 4.13
CA TYR A 55 -12.22 -3.35 4.89
C TYR A 55 -12.76 -3.38 6.33
N VAL A 56 -12.68 -2.26 7.05
CA VAL A 56 -13.22 -2.15 8.42
C VAL A 56 -14.73 -2.38 8.44
N SER A 57 -15.45 -1.89 7.43
CA SER A 57 -16.88 -2.12 7.27
C SER A 57 -17.16 -3.61 7.07
N ASP A 58 -16.45 -4.27 6.17
CA ASP A 58 -16.64 -5.69 5.86
C ASP A 58 -16.37 -6.57 7.08
N VAL A 59 -15.30 -6.31 7.83
CA VAL A 59 -14.99 -7.04 9.08
C VAL A 59 -16.09 -6.83 10.12
N LYS A 60 -16.54 -5.59 10.34
CA LYS A 60 -17.57 -5.28 11.35
C LYS A 60 -18.93 -5.89 11.01
N GLN A 61 -19.23 -6.04 9.72
CA GLN A 61 -20.47 -6.65 9.25
C GLN A 61 -20.37 -8.17 9.09
N GLY A 62 -19.18 -8.76 9.28
CA GLY A 62 -18.95 -10.19 9.05
C GLY A 62 -18.99 -10.58 7.57
N LEU A 63 -18.81 -9.63 6.64
CA LEU A 63 -18.68 -9.88 5.21
C LEU A 63 -17.29 -10.39 4.84
N PHE A 64 -16.27 -10.00 5.62
CA PHE A 64 -14.91 -10.51 5.50
C PHE A 64 -14.44 -11.19 6.79
N PRO A 65 -13.74 -12.34 6.72
CA PRO A 65 -13.47 -13.11 5.49
C PRO A 65 -14.73 -13.81 4.96
N ALA A 66 -14.89 -13.82 3.64
CA ALA A 66 -15.85 -14.71 2.97
C ALA A 66 -15.24 -16.11 2.81
N ASP A 67 -16.06 -17.09 2.42
CA ASP A 67 -15.63 -18.50 2.26
C ASP A 67 -14.42 -18.67 1.32
N GLU A 68 -14.35 -17.88 0.24
CA GLU A 68 -13.23 -17.88 -0.70
C GLU A 68 -11.91 -17.38 -0.11
N HIS A 69 -11.97 -16.68 1.03
CA HIS A 69 -10.82 -16.10 1.73
C HIS A 69 -10.34 -16.97 2.90
N VAL A 70 -10.93 -18.15 3.10
CA VAL A 70 -10.51 -19.09 4.16
C VAL A 70 -10.01 -20.40 3.57
N TYR A 71 -9.06 -21.01 4.27
CA TYR A 71 -8.64 -22.38 3.98
C TYR A 71 -9.60 -23.36 4.66
N HIS A 72 -10.14 -24.27 3.86
CA HIS A 72 -10.97 -25.37 4.36
C HIS A 72 -10.12 -26.55 4.80
N ILE A 73 -10.62 -27.29 5.79
CA ILE A 73 -10.03 -28.59 6.15
C ILE A 73 -10.04 -29.47 4.90
N LEU A 74 -8.90 -30.13 4.65
CA LEU A 74 -8.81 -31.09 3.56
C LEU A 74 -9.82 -32.21 3.77
N LYS A 75 -10.61 -32.51 2.74
CA LYS A 75 -11.61 -33.59 2.79
C LYS A 75 -10.94 -34.92 3.19
N GLY A 76 -11.48 -35.60 4.19
CA GLY A 76 -10.93 -36.86 4.72
C GLY A 76 -9.84 -36.70 5.77
N LYS A 77 -9.57 -35.47 6.24
CA LYS A 77 -8.60 -35.16 7.32
C LYS A 77 -9.26 -34.65 8.60
N GLU A 78 -10.58 -34.78 8.71
CA GLU A 78 -11.38 -34.23 9.81
C GLU A 78 -10.96 -34.81 11.18
N GLU A 79 -10.70 -36.11 11.27
CA GLU A 79 -10.26 -36.78 12.50
C GLU A 79 -8.83 -36.42 12.93
N GLU A 80 -7.95 -36.14 11.97
CA GLU A 80 -6.58 -35.68 12.25
C GLU A 80 -6.60 -34.25 12.77
N PHE A 81 -7.40 -33.39 12.12
CA PHE A 81 -7.62 -32.02 12.58
C PHE A 81 -8.23 -31.95 13.98
N ALA A 82 -9.24 -32.79 14.27
CA ALA A 82 -9.85 -32.86 15.59
C ALA A 82 -8.86 -33.30 16.69
N ARG A 83 -7.97 -34.26 16.38
CA ARG A 83 -6.89 -34.66 17.29
C ARG A 83 -5.88 -33.54 17.54
N MET A 84 -5.47 -32.83 16.49
CA MET A 84 -4.57 -31.68 16.60
C MET A 84 -5.13 -30.61 17.56
N LEU A 85 -6.43 -30.32 17.49
CA LEU A 85 -7.05 -29.32 18.39
C LEU A 85 -7.00 -29.71 19.87
N GLN A 86 -7.11 -31.00 20.19
CA GLN A 86 -7.02 -31.49 21.58
C GLN A 86 -5.61 -31.34 22.18
N GLU A 87 -4.57 -31.18 21.35
CA GLU A 87 -3.20 -30.94 21.83
C GLU A 87 -2.95 -29.48 22.26
N PHE A 88 -3.86 -28.56 21.90
CA PHE A 88 -3.78 -27.13 22.23
C PHE A 88 -4.68 -26.72 23.40
N GLU A 89 -5.49 -27.63 23.94
CA GLU A 89 -6.24 -27.47 25.20
C GLU A 89 -5.40 -27.91 26.41
#